data_AF-A0A0F9N2S2-F1
#
_entry.id   AF-A0A0F9N2S2-F1
#
_cell.length_a   1.000
_cell.length_b   1.000
_cell.length_c   1.000
_cell.angle_alpha   90.00
_cell.angle_beta   90.00
_cell.angle_gamma   90.00
#
_symmetry.space_group_name_H-M   'P 1'
#
loop_
_entity.id
_entity.type
_entity.pdbx_description
1 polymer ?
#
loop_
_entity_poly.entity_id
_entity_poly.type
_entity_poly.pdbx_seq_one_letter_code
_entity_poly.pdbx_strand_id
1 'polypeptide(L)'
;MTDKVPMTNNSVLSVRDAATHYRKFGAKMDNSAFWLGEARALDAVADEVESLRGEVQAKAKEVEMYKGMYYERCRNGLGDQRKVRLLTAEVEKLKAETGK
;
A
#
# COMPACT_ATOMS: atom_id res chain seq x y z
N MET A 1 0.16 4.19 -25.65
CA MET A 1 0.19 5.32 -24.71
C MET A 1 -1.20 5.47 -24.15
N THR A 2 -1.48 4.92 -22.98
CA THR A 2 -2.78 5.12 -22.32
C THR A 2 -2.68 6.41 -21.52
N ASP A 3 -3.42 7.42 -21.96
CA ASP A 3 -3.52 8.71 -21.31
C ASP A 3 -3.89 8.52 -19.85
N LYS A 4 -2.99 8.97 -18.96
CA LYS A 4 -3.31 9.11 -17.54
C LYS A 4 -4.32 10.23 -17.42
N VAL A 5 -5.59 9.89 -17.27
CA VAL A 5 -6.58 10.84 -16.76
C VAL A 5 -6.06 11.31 -15.40
N PRO A 6 -5.79 12.61 -15.19
CA PRO A 6 -5.47 13.10 -13.87
C PRO A 6 -6.77 13.07 -13.08
N MET A 7 -7.05 11.96 -12.39
CA MET A 7 -8.07 11.93 -11.35
C MET A 7 -7.52 12.68 -10.14
N THR A 8 -7.49 14.01 -10.24
CA THR A 8 -7.39 14.94 -9.11
C THR A 8 -8.76 15.16 -8.47
N ASN A 9 -9.72 14.26 -8.66
CA ASN A 9 -10.91 14.19 -7.82
C ASN A 9 -10.49 13.63 -6.47
N ASN A 10 -10.10 14.52 -5.56
CA ASN A 10 -9.98 14.18 -4.15
C ASN A 10 -11.40 13.93 -3.64
N SER A 11 -11.88 12.70 -3.79
CA SER A 11 -13.27 12.29 -3.53
C SER A 11 -13.72 12.70 -2.13
N VAL A 12 -12.82 12.67 -1.15
CA VAL A 12 -13.06 13.14 0.21
C VAL A 12 -13.35 14.64 0.27
N LEU A 13 -12.61 15.47 -0.48
CA LEU A 13 -12.90 16.91 -0.57
C LEU A 13 -14.27 17.13 -1.20
N SER A 14 -14.61 16.39 -2.25
CA SER A 14 -15.95 16.49 -2.87
C SER A 14 -17.08 16.09 -1.91
N VAL A 15 -16.87 15.09 -1.05
CA VAL A 15 -17.84 14.69 -0.01
C VAL A 15 -17.97 15.76 1.08
N ARG A 16 -16.85 16.35 1.52
CA ARG A 16 -16.85 17.47 2.49
C ARG A 16 -17.49 18.75 1.92
N ASP A 17 -17.31 19.00 0.63
CA ASP A 17 -17.99 20.08 -0.08
C ASP A 17 -19.50 19.84 -0.12
N ALA A 18 -19.94 18.62 -0.43
CA ALA A 18 -21.35 18.25 -0.40
C ALA A 18 -21.97 18.41 1.01
N ALA A 19 -21.25 18.03 2.07
CA ALA A 19 -21.67 18.28 3.46
C ALA A 19 -21.87 19.78 3.71
N THR A 20 -20.96 20.62 3.22
CA THR A 20 -21.06 22.08 3.30
C THR A 20 -22.27 22.62 2.55
N HIS A 21 -22.58 22.06 1.38
CA HIS A 21 -23.78 22.41 0.63
C HIS A 21 -25.05 22.06 1.39
N TYR A 22 -25.14 20.89 2.02
CA TYR A 22 -26.31 20.51 2.83
C TYR A 22 -26.51 21.41 4.04
N ARG A 23 -25.45 21.79 4.76
CA ARG A 23 -25.57 22.78 5.85
C ARG A 23 -26.16 24.11 5.36
N LYS A 24 -25.65 24.63 4.23
CA LYS A 24 -26.13 25.89 3.63
C LYS A 24 -27.57 25.77 3.11
N PHE A 25 -27.93 24.63 2.54
CA PHE A 25 -29.27 24.38 2.03
C PHE A 25 -30.29 24.29 3.16
N GLY A 26 -29.99 23.54 4.23
CA GLY A 26 -30.86 23.45 5.40
C GLY A 26 -31.16 24.78 6.06
N ALA A 27 -30.14 25.64 6.18
CA ALA A 27 -30.30 27.00 6.70
C ALA A 27 -31.23 27.87 5.84
N LYS A 28 -31.27 27.66 4.51
CA LYS A 28 -32.18 28.36 3.60
C LYS A 28 -33.61 27.84 3.62
N MET A 29 -33.79 26.56 3.96
CA MET A 29 -35.07 25.86 3.86
C MET A 29 -35.85 25.81 5.18
N ASP A 30 -35.36 26.46 6.24
CA ASP A 30 -35.90 26.39 7.62
C ASP A 30 -36.11 24.95 8.12
N ASN A 31 -35.34 24.02 7.57
CA ASN A 31 -35.34 22.59 7.93
C ASN A 31 -33.90 22.15 8.24
N SER A 32 -33.21 22.97 9.03
CA SER A 32 -31.79 22.80 9.32
C SER A 32 -31.49 21.46 9.99
N ALA A 33 -32.41 20.94 10.81
CA ALA A 33 -32.20 19.69 11.56
C ALA A 33 -31.94 18.48 10.65
N PHE A 34 -32.77 18.30 9.61
CA PHE A 34 -32.62 17.21 8.66
C PHE A 34 -31.28 17.30 7.90
N TRP A 35 -31.01 18.45 7.28
CA TRP A 35 -29.82 18.64 6.45
C TRP A 35 -28.51 18.69 7.25
N LEU A 36 -28.56 19.06 8.54
CA LEU A 36 -27.43 18.90 9.45
C LEU A 36 -27.12 17.44 9.73
N GLY A 37 -28.14 16.58 9.83
CA GLY A 37 -27.96 15.12 9.93
C GLY A 37 -27.25 14.55 8.72
N GLU A 38 -27.73 14.88 7.51
CA GLU A 38 -27.12 14.46 6.25
C GLU A 38 -25.68 14.97 6.10
N ALA A 39 -25.42 16.25 6.45
CA ALA A 39 -24.07 16.79 6.40
C ALA A 39 -23.11 16.05 7.35
N ARG A 40 -23.55 15.70 8.56
CA ARG A 40 -22.75 14.93 9.52
C ARG A 40 -22.47 13.51 9.03
N ALA A 41 -23.44 12.87 8.38
CA ALA A 41 -23.24 11.56 7.77
C ALA A 41 -22.17 11.61 6.67
N LEU A 42 -22.19 12.65 5.83
CA LEU A 42 -21.16 12.86 4.82
C LEU A 42 -19.78 13.13 5.42
N ASP A 43 -19.68 13.92 6.50
CA ASP A 43 -18.41 14.12 7.20
C ASP A 43 -17.85 12.78 7.73
N ALA A 44 -18.70 11.96 8.34
CA ALA A 44 -18.30 10.66 8.88
C ALA A 44 -17.76 9.72 7.78
N VAL A 45 -18.42 9.70 6.62
CA VAL A 45 -17.95 8.93 5.45
C VAL A 45 -16.61 9.46 4.94
N ALA A 46 -16.44 10.78 4.87
CA ALA A 46 -15.18 11.40 4.47
C ALA A 46 -14.02 10.99 5.40
N ASP A 47 -14.26 10.98 6.71
CA ASP A 47 -13.25 10.60 7.71
C ASP A 47 -12.91 9.11 7.64
N GLU A 48 -13.90 8.23 7.46
CA GLU A 48 -13.68 6.79 7.28
C GLU A 48 -12.85 6.48 6.02
N VAL A 49 -13.15 7.16 4.91
CA VAL A 49 -12.38 7.01 3.66
C VAL A 49 -10.94 7.49 3.83
N GLU A 50 -10.69 8.58 4.55
CA GLU A 50 -9.33 9.04 4.87
C GLU A 50 -8.56 8.02 5.73
N SER A 51 -9.22 7.45 6.74
CA SER A 51 -8.64 6.41 7.60
C SER A 51 -8.23 5.18 6.78
N LEU A 52 -9.17 4.65 5.99
CA LEU A 52 -8.93 3.48 5.14
C LEU A 52 -7.81 3.73 4.12
N ARG A 53 -7.74 4.95 3.56
CA ARG A 53 -6.65 5.32 2.66
C ARG A 53 -5.29 5.27 3.37
N GLY A 54 -5.22 5.72 4.62
CA GLY A 54 -4.02 5.62 5.45
C GLY A 54 -3.61 4.17 5.70
N GLU A 55 -4.56 3.31 6.06
CA GLU A 55 -4.33 1.88 6.29
C GLU A 55 -3.82 1.17 5.03
N VAL A 56 -4.45 1.43 3.88
CA VAL A 56 -4.02 0.86 2.59
C VAL A 56 -2.59 1.29 2.25
N GLN A 57 -2.23 2.56 2.48
CA GLN A 57 -0.86 3.03 2.25
C GLN A 57 0.14 2.38 3.22
N ALA A 58 -0.22 2.18 4.48
CA ALA A 58 0.61 1.48 5.44
C ALA A 58 0.82 0.01 5.02
N LYS A 59 -0.25 -0.69 4.65
CA LYS A 59 -0.16 -2.07 4.15
C LYS A 59 0.62 -2.21 2.85
N ALA A 60 0.52 -1.25 1.93
CA ALA A 60 1.34 -1.23 0.73
C ALA A 60 2.85 -1.15 1.06
N LYS A 61 3.23 -0.33 2.06
CA LYS A 61 4.62 -0.24 2.54
C LYS A 61 5.09 -1.54 3.19
N GLU A 62 4.26 -2.17 4.02
CA GLU A 62 4.57 -3.47 4.62
C GLU A 62 4.82 -4.54 3.54
N VAL A 63 3.96 -4.61 2.52
CA VAL A 63 4.11 -5.58 1.42
C VAL A 63 5.42 -5.36 0.65
N GLU A 64 5.77 -4.11 0.34
CA GLU A 64 7.04 -3.81 -0.33
C GLU A 64 8.26 -4.17 0.52
N MET A 65 8.19 -3.94 1.83
CA MET A 65 9.24 -4.38 2.76
C MET A 65 9.41 -5.92 2.73
N TYR A 66 8.32 -6.67 2.83
CA TYR A 66 8.38 -8.14 2.78
C TYR A 66 8.90 -8.66 1.44
N LYS A 67 8.52 -8.03 0.31
CA LYS A 67 9.09 -8.35 -1.00
C LYS A 67 10.61 -8.12 -1.02
N GLY A 68 11.08 -7.00 -0.47
CA GLY A 68 12.51 -6.71 -0.35
C GLY A 68 13.26 -7.80 0.41
N MET A 69 12.75 -8.17 1.59
CA MET A 69 13.32 -9.24 2.40
C MET A 69 13.33 -10.60 1.68
N TYR A 70 12.27 -10.91 0.93
CA TYR A 70 12.19 -12.13 0.14
C TYR A 70 13.28 -12.16 -0.94
N TYR A 71 13.42 -11.09 -1.73
CA TYR A 71 14.43 -11.02 -2.78
C TYR A 71 15.86 -11.08 -2.24
N GLU A 72 16.12 -10.45 -1.10
CA GLU A 72 17.42 -10.54 -0.43
C GLU A 72 17.73 -11.97 0.02
N ARG A 73 16.76 -12.65 0.62
CA ARG A 73 16.90 -14.06 1.01
C ARG A 73 17.18 -14.96 -0.20
N CYS A 74 16.46 -14.76 -1.30
CA CYS A 74 16.70 -15.50 -2.54
C CYS A 74 18.12 -15.27 -3.06
N ARG A 75 18.60 -14.02 -3.06
CA ARG A 75 19.96 -13.67 -3.49
C ARG A 75 21.01 -14.36 -2.62
N ASN A 76 20.84 -14.34 -1.30
CA ASN A 76 21.76 -14.97 -0.37
C ASN A 76 21.78 -16.49 -0.55
N GLY A 77 20.61 -17.13 -0.65
CA GLY A 77 20.52 -18.58 -0.90
C GLY A 77 21.17 -19.03 -2.21
N LEU A 78 21.04 -18.23 -3.28
CA LEU A 78 21.76 -18.50 -4.54
C LEU A 78 23.29 -18.36 -4.39
N GLY A 79 23.74 -17.39 -3.59
CA GLY A 79 25.15 -17.23 -3.23
C GLY A 79 25.70 -18.43 -2.47
N ASP A 80 24.96 -18.92 -1.47
CA ASP A 80 25.32 -20.08 -0.67
C ASP A 80 25.40 -21.36 -1.53
N GLN A 81 24.43 -21.58 -2.42
CA GLN A 81 24.47 -22.71 -3.36
C GLN A 81 25.72 -22.66 -4.26
N ARG A 82 26.11 -21.47 -4.72
CA ARG A 82 27.33 -21.32 -5.53
C ARG A 82 28.58 -21.69 -4.74
N LYS A 83 28.68 -21.25 -3.48
CA LYS A 83 29.79 -21.57 -2.59
C LYS A 83 29.87 -23.07 -2.32
N VAL A 84 28.75 -23.73 -2.06
CA VAL A 84 28.68 -25.18 -1.88
C VAL A 84 29.23 -25.90 -3.11
N ARG A 85 28.83 -25.53 -4.34
CA ARG A 85 29.34 -26.16 -5.56
C ARG A 85 30.86 -26.04 -5.71
N LEU A 86 31.42 -24.86 -5.42
CA LEU A 86 32.86 -24.63 -5.48
C LEU A 86 33.61 -25.50 -4.45
N LEU A 87 33.12 -25.53 -3.21
CA LEU A 87 33.70 -26.37 -2.15
C LEU A 87 33.59 -27.87 -2.48
N THR A 88 32.46 -28.32 -3.05
CA THR A 88 32.31 -29.72 -3.48
C THR A 88 33.35 -30.08 -4.54
N ALA A 89 33.57 -29.22 -5.55
CA ALA A 89 34.56 -29.45 -6.59
C ALA A 89 36.00 -29.49 -6.02
N GLU A 90 36.31 -28.63 -5.04
CA GLU A 90 37.61 -28.60 -4.38
C GLU A 90 37.85 -29.86 -3.53
N VAL A 91 36.83 -30.34 -2.82
CA VAL A 91 36.89 -31.61 -2.08
C VAL A 91 37.12 -32.80 -3.02
N GLU A 92 36.45 -32.85 -4.18
CA GLU A 92 36.67 -33.89 -5.18
C GLU A 92 38.09 -33.87 -5.73
N LYS A 93 38.63 -32.67 -6.00
CA LYS A 93 40.01 -32.50 -6.45
C LYS A 93 41.01 -32.99 -5.40
N LEU A 94 40.85 -32.56 -4.15
CA LEU A 94 41.72 -32.99 -3.05
C LEU A 94 41.67 -34.51 -2.85
N LYS A 95 40.48 -35.13 -2.92
CA LYS A 95 40.34 -36.60 -2.85
C LYS A 95 41.10 -37.32 -3.96
N ALA A 96 41.09 -36.78 -5.18
CA ALA A 96 41.83 -37.33 -6.30
C ALA A 96 43.35 -37.17 -6.15
N GLU A 97 43.82 -36.13 -5.44
CA GLU A 97 45.22 -35.87 -5.15
C GLU A 97 45.75 -36.73 -3.99
N THR A 98 44.97 -36.93 -2.93
CA THR A 98 45.36 -37.74 -1.76
C THR A 98 45.03 -39.23 -1.88
N GLY A 99 44.23 -39.62 -2.88
CA GLY A 99 43.90 -41.02 -3.19
C GLY A 99 44.90 -41.70 -4.12
N LYS A 100 45.98 -41.01 -4.49
CA LYS A 100 47.19 -41.56 -5.12
C LYS A 100 48.23 -41.87 -4.04
#